data_AF-A0A6T8GEW3-F1
#
_entry.id   AF-A0A6T8GEW3-F1
#
_cell.length_a   1.000
_cell.length_b   1.000
_cell.length_c   1.000
_cell.angle_alpha   90.00
_cell.angle_beta   90.00
_cell.angle_gamma   90.00
#
_symmetry.space_group_name_H-M   'P 1'
#
loop_
_entity.id
_entity.type
_entity.pdbx_description
1 polymer ?
#
loop_
_entity_poly.entity_id
_entity_poly.type
_entity_poly.pdbx_seq_one_letter_code
_entity_poly.pdbx_strand_id
1 'polypeptide(L)'
;MATIGGVMSTSGDVSREQQESRIIDRRRRLEEERKHRIFNAKQRTIGIDRQALEQQHAEKVAARELEASRNAAFADRMLVTEQRVQLLERDVQRARKESTQSVQAYREQMQQKHMRKEWDLNDPNTLRKDRPARLGNDDPLCGPASIQKFGGEDLEYGNRVRRQQQQQAQWVVEQMAEKQAQIDNEIEMDRLFAERQGEIDERRAAMEENELASRVVMNTAVRDYNVALIDAKRQRDAQNRTEEAVDAIEEIRYQLNSNLLNEEPGATSSEGDGRTLKYAFKGFTNEQIMAIRQEQLRQAAEKQEHRVREKEAEEGWDIVQEAVRRNLIAGEREVMRRKQEIARQTAEEQKRQADEARARKEVLYKQVYAGAIDDTFFLQFGTSSR
;
A
#
# COMPACT_ATOMS: atom_id res chain seq x y z
N MET A 1 90.91 172.58 31.51
CA MET A 1 90.29 173.70 30.76
C MET A 1 89.00 174.05 31.48
N ALA A 2 88.74 175.22 32.07
CA ALA A 2 89.38 176.53 32.16
C ALA A 2 88.93 177.11 33.54
N THR A 3 89.82 177.49 34.45
CA THR A 3 90.25 178.88 34.75
C THR A 3 89.18 179.96 34.62
N ILE A 4 88.86 180.61 35.75
CA ILE A 4 88.67 182.06 36.05
C ILE A 4 88.31 182.08 37.54
N GLY A 5 89.02 182.73 38.47
CA GLY A 5 89.70 184.01 38.39
C GLY A 5 88.82 185.06 39.08
N GLY A 6 88.99 185.24 40.40
CA GLY A 6 88.25 186.22 41.20
C GLY A 6 89.04 186.63 42.43
N VAL A 7 89.88 187.65 42.26
CA VAL A 7 90.74 188.31 43.25
C VAL A 7 89.94 189.39 43.98
N MET A 8 89.95 189.40 45.32
CA MET A 8 89.86 190.61 46.17
C MET A 8 90.66 190.31 47.46
N SER A 9 91.84 190.90 47.63
CA SER A 9 92.06 192.15 48.42
C SER A 9 91.81 191.92 49.92
N THR A 10 92.86 191.53 50.66
CA THR A 10 93.70 192.37 51.57
C THR A 10 93.03 192.88 52.85
N SER A 11 93.78 192.73 53.95
CA SER A 11 93.75 193.55 55.18
C SER A 11 92.71 193.11 56.22
N GLY A 12 93.07 192.73 57.44
CA GLY A 12 94.37 192.74 58.10
C GLY A 12 94.35 191.79 59.29
N ASP A 13 95.46 191.74 60.02
CA ASP A 13 95.59 191.06 61.30
C ASP A 13 94.57 191.60 62.31
N VAL A 14 93.40 191.00 62.23
CA VAL A 14 92.27 191.11 63.13
C VAL A 14 92.72 190.32 64.35
N SER A 15 93.30 191.06 65.32
CA SER A 15 93.87 190.60 66.59
C SER A 15 93.17 189.34 67.12
N ARG A 16 93.90 188.43 67.79
CA ARG A 16 93.38 187.17 68.35
C ARG A 16 92.04 187.34 69.09
N GLU A 17 91.86 188.51 69.70
CA GLU A 17 90.64 188.98 70.35
C GLU A 17 89.42 189.10 69.42
N GLN A 18 89.61 189.54 68.17
CA GLN A 18 88.55 189.64 67.17
C GLN A 18 88.17 188.28 66.55
N GLN A 19 89.10 187.32 66.39
CA GLN A 19 88.74 185.94 66.02
C GLN A 19 87.97 185.24 67.14
N GLU A 20 88.40 185.40 68.39
CA GLU A 20 87.65 184.95 69.56
C GLU A 20 86.27 185.64 69.61
N SER A 21 86.20 186.95 69.34
CA SER A 21 84.91 187.66 69.25
C SER A 21 83.99 187.09 68.18
N ARG A 22 84.50 186.68 67.01
CA ARG A 22 83.68 186.06 65.95
C ARG A 22 83.20 184.66 66.29
N ILE A 23 84.01 183.87 66.99
CA ILE A 23 83.58 182.55 67.49
C ILE A 23 82.56 182.73 68.62
N ILE A 24 82.79 183.69 69.52
CA ILE A 24 81.87 184.05 70.61
C ILE A 24 80.56 184.60 70.04
N ASP A 25 80.60 185.44 69.00
CA ASP A 25 79.42 185.98 68.32
C ASP A 25 78.69 184.93 67.51
N ARG A 26 79.40 183.99 66.87
CA ARG A 26 78.77 182.82 66.23
C ARG A 26 78.11 181.93 67.26
N ARG A 27 78.78 181.66 68.38
CA ARG A 27 78.20 180.93 69.52
C ARG A 27 77.03 181.69 70.09
N ARG A 28 77.11 183.01 70.31
CA ARG A 28 75.99 183.85 70.76
C ARG A 28 74.84 183.82 69.77
N ARG A 29 75.07 183.94 68.47
CA ARG A 29 74.02 183.82 67.45
C ARG A 29 73.37 182.45 67.46
N LEU A 30 74.15 181.37 67.49
CA LEU A 30 73.62 180.02 67.60
C LEU A 30 72.88 179.80 68.92
N GLU A 31 73.38 180.36 70.03
CA GLU A 31 72.73 180.35 71.34
C GLU A 31 71.47 181.24 71.33
N GLU A 32 71.42 182.33 70.58
CA GLU A 32 70.25 183.20 70.39
C GLU A 32 69.18 182.54 69.51
N GLU A 33 69.57 181.91 68.40
CA GLU A 33 68.69 181.06 67.57
C GLU A 33 68.19 179.86 68.36
N ARG A 34 69.02 179.30 69.24
CA ARG A 34 68.64 178.23 70.15
C ARG A 34 67.74 178.75 71.27
N LYS A 35 67.99 179.92 71.85
CA LYS A 35 67.12 180.58 72.83
C LYS A 35 65.76 180.88 72.22
N HIS A 36 65.70 181.38 70.99
CA HIS A 36 64.44 181.58 70.26
C HIS A 36 63.63 180.28 70.13
N ARG A 37 64.29 179.12 69.94
CA ARG A 37 63.62 177.82 69.91
C ARG A 37 63.26 177.27 71.29
N ILE A 38 64.11 177.45 72.30
CA ILE A 38 63.92 176.89 73.66
C ILE A 38 62.89 177.70 74.46
N PHE A 39 62.90 179.03 74.35
CA PHE A 39 61.97 179.91 75.05
C PHE A 39 60.61 180.02 74.34
N ASN A 40 60.52 179.67 73.06
CA ASN A 40 59.24 179.53 72.38
C ASN A 40 58.59 178.20 72.81
N ALA A 41 57.71 178.28 73.81
CA ALA A 41 57.00 177.12 74.36
C ALA A 41 56.31 176.27 73.29
N LYS A 42 55.75 176.88 72.23
CA LYS A 42 55.06 176.17 71.15
C LYS A 42 56.01 175.35 70.28
N GLN A 43 57.17 175.90 69.92
CA GLN A 43 58.21 175.15 69.20
C GLN A 43 58.83 174.06 70.06
N ARG A 44 58.94 174.27 71.38
CA ARG A 44 59.47 173.26 72.30
C ARG A 44 58.53 172.07 72.50
N THR A 45 57.22 172.32 72.53
CA THR A 45 56.21 171.27 72.74
C THR A 45 55.80 170.58 71.43
N ILE A 46 55.68 171.31 70.30
CA ILE A 46 55.16 170.77 69.02
C ILE A 46 55.89 171.39 67.81
N GLY A 47 57.21 171.52 67.87
CA GLY A 47 58.02 171.96 66.73
C GLY A 47 58.13 170.86 65.67
N ILE A 48 57.55 171.09 64.50
CA ILE A 48 57.56 170.14 63.38
C ILE A 48 58.08 170.86 62.12
N ASP A 49 59.06 170.25 61.44
CA ASP A 49 59.54 170.71 60.14
C ASP A 49 58.59 170.21 59.04
N ARG A 50 57.65 171.08 58.67
CA ARG A 50 56.63 170.76 57.67
C ARG A 50 57.24 170.50 56.29
N GLN A 51 58.29 171.23 55.90
CA GLN A 51 58.88 171.09 54.57
C GLN A 51 59.63 169.75 54.44
N ALA A 52 60.40 169.37 55.45
CA ALA A 52 61.08 168.07 55.47
C ALA A 52 60.08 166.90 55.49
N LEU A 53 58.97 167.00 56.24
CA LEU A 53 57.93 165.97 56.24
C LEU A 53 57.17 165.89 54.91
N GLU A 54 56.91 167.02 54.24
CA GLU A 54 56.32 167.04 52.90
C GLU A 54 57.24 166.37 51.87
N GLN A 55 58.56 166.60 51.95
CA GLN A 55 59.55 165.91 51.11
C GLN A 55 59.61 164.41 51.39
N GLN A 56 59.69 163.99 52.66
CA GLN A 56 59.67 162.56 53.03
C GLN A 56 58.37 161.87 52.59
N HIS A 57 57.24 162.57 52.66
CA HIS A 57 55.97 162.08 52.15
C HIS A 57 56.02 161.91 50.63
N ALA A 58 56.52 162.90 49.90
CA ALA A 58 56.66 162.84 48.44
C ALA A 58 57.58 161.68 47.99
N GLU A 59 58.74 161.49 48.65
CA GLU A 59 59.65 160.37 48.38
C GLU A 59 58.98 159.02 48.66
N LYS A 60 58.24 158.90 49.78
CA LYS A 60 57.53 157.66 50.13
C LYS A 60 56.39 157.35 49.14
N VAL A 61 55.70 158.37 48.66
CA VAL A 61 54.67 158.23 47.61
C VAL A 61 55.33 157.79 46.30
N ALA A 62 56.40 158.45 45.86
CA ALA A 62 57.12 158.10 44.63
C ALA A 62 57.71 156.67 44.69
N ALA A 63 58.29 156.26 45.82
CA ALA A 63 58.79 154.90 46.02
C ALA A 63 57.65 153.86 45.95
N ARG A 64 56.50 154.17 46.55
CA ARG A 64 55.31 153.31 46.48
C ARG A 64 54.75 153.23 45.06
N GLU A 65 54.73 154.34 44.32
CA GLU A 65 54.29 154.37 42.92
C GLU A 65 55.24 153.58 42.01
N LEU A 66 56.56 153.69 42.23
CA LEU A 66 57.55 152.89 41.50
C LEU A 66 57.41 151.40 41.79
N GLU A 67 57.23 151.01 43.06
CA GLU A 67 56.98 149.62 43.45
C GLU A 67 55.67 149.10 42.85
N ALA A 68 54.61 149.91 42.89
CA ALA A 68 53.32 149.58 42.29
C ALA A 68 53.44 149.39 40.76
N SER A 69 54.16 150.29 40.07
CA SER A 69 54.44 150.19 38.64
C SER A 69 55.26 148.94 38.29
N ARG A 70 56.29 148.62 39.09
CA ARG A 70 57.09 147.40 38.94
C ARG A 70 56.24 146.14 39.12
N ASN A 71 55.42 146.10 40.17
CA ASN A 71 54.55 144.97 40.46
C ASN A 71 53.48 144.81 39.38
N ALA A 72 52.93 145.91 38.86
CA ALA A 72 52.02 145.89 37.71
C ALA A 72 52.69 145.30 36.46
N ALA A 73 53.91 145.74 36.12
CA ALA A 73 54.64 145.20 34.97
C ALA A 73 54.96 143.70 35.11
N PHE A 74 55.26 143.22 36.33
CA PHE A 74 55.43 141.78 36.59
C PHE A 74 54.11 141.02 36.48
N ALA A 75 53.01 141.58 36.98
CA ALA A 75 51.68 140.98 36.84
C ALA A 75 51.30 140.85 35.35
N ASP A 76 51.52 141.89 34.55
CA ASP A 76 51.26 141.86 33.11
C ASP A 76 52.09 140.78 32.40
N ARG A 77 53.38 140.66 32.73
CA ARG A 77 54.24 139.60 32.17
C ARG A 77 53.81 138.20 32.61
N MET A 78 53.33 138.04 33.85
CA MET A 78 52.75 136.77 34.31
C MET A 78 51.50 136.41 33.52
N LEU A 79 50.60 137.37 33.28
CA LEU A 79 49.39 137.14 32.48
C LEU A 79 49.72 136.67 31.06
N VAL A 80 50.69 137.31 30.39
CA VAL A 80 51.14 136.88 29.05
C VAL A 80 51.75 135.47 29.08
N THR A 81 52.53 135.15 30.12
CA THR A 81 53.14 133.83 30.27
C THR A 81 52.08 132.76 30.53
N GLU A 82 51.11 133.04 31.39
CA GLU A 82 49.98 132.16 31.69
C GLU A 82 49.13 131.89 30.44
N GLN A 83 48.80 132.93 29.67
CA GLN A 83 48.12 132.78 28.38
C GLN A 83 48.90 131.87 27.42
N ARG A 84 50.23 132.01 27.34
CA ARG A 84 51.07 131.15 26.51
C ARG A 84 51.06 129.69 26.98
N VAL A 85 51.12 129.45 28.29
CA VAL A 85 51.04 128.10 28.86
C VAL A 85 49.67 127.47 28.56
N GLN A 86 48.58 128.23 28.71
CA GLN A 86 47.22 127.75 28.38
C GLN A 86 47.09 127.35 26.91
N LEU A 87 47.68 128.13 25.98
CA LEU A 87 47.70 127.77 24.56
C LEU A 87 48.47 126.48 24.29
N LEU A 88 49.67 126.34 24.87
CA LEU A 88 50.48 125.12 24.74
C LEU A 88 49.76 123.89 25.32
N GLU A 89 49.14 124.03 26.49
CA GLU A 89 48.34 122.96 27.09
C GLU A 89 47.19 122.57 26.16
N ARG A 90 46.47 123.54 25.58
CA ARG A 90 45.38 123.26 24.63
C ARG A 90 45.86 122.51 23.38
N ASP A 91 47.05 122.83 22.88
CA ASP A 91 47.63 122.15 21.71
C ASP A 91 48.11 120.74 22.07
N VAL A 92 48.69 120.53 23.26
CA VAL A 92 49.02 119.19 23.78
C VAL A 92 47.76 118.35 23.95
N GLN A 93 46.69 118.92 24.52
CA GLN A 93 45.40 118.23 24.67
C GLN A 93 44.78 117.89 23.32
N ARG A 94 44.89 118.78 22.31
CA ARG A 94 44.44 118.49 20.95
C ARG A 94 45.23 117.34 20.33
N ALA A 95 46.56 117.38 20.38
CA ALA A 95 47.42 116.32 19.84
C ALA A 95 47.17 114.97 20.53
N ARG A 96 46.97 114.95 21.85
CA ARG A 96 46.57 113.75 22.59
C ARG A 96 45.23 113.22 22.11
N LYS A 97 44.23 114.09 21.96
CA LYS A 97 42.90 113.72 21.46
C LYS A 97 42.97 113.13 20.06
N GLU A 98 43.69 113.78 19.14
CA GLU A 98 43.89 113.31 17.76
C GLU A 98 44.59 111.94 17.72
N SER A 99 45.66 111.76 18.51
CA SER A 99 46.34 110.47 18.63
C SER A 99 45.41 109.37 19.17
N THR A 100 44.63 109.65 20.22
CA THR A 100 43.67 108.69 20.77
C THR A 100 42.57 108.37 19.76
N GLN A 101 42.05 109.36 19.04
CA GLN A 101 41.07 109.16 17.98
C GLN A 101 41.62 108.31 16.83
N SER A 102 42.87 108.55 16.40
CA SER A 102 43.52 107.76 15.36
C SER A 102 43.71 106.29 15.79
N VAL A 103 44.16 106.05 17.02
CA VAL A 103 44.33 104.68 17.55
C VAL A 103 42.97 103.99 17.67
N GLN A 104 41.95 104.71 18.11
CA GLN A 104 40.60 104.18 18.21
C GLN A 104 40.00 103.86 16.83
N ALA A 105 40.16 104.75 15.85
CA ALA A 105 39.76 104.51 14.47
C ALA A 105 40.48 103.28 13.87
N TYR A 106 41.78 103.12 14.14
CA TYR A 106 42.52 101.92 13.72
C TYR A 106 41.99 100.64 14.39
N ARG A 107 41.68 100.68 15.69
CA ARG A 107 41.06 99.54 16.42
C ARG A 107 39.71 99.17 15.82
N GLU A 108 38.88 100.17 15.56
CA GLU A 108 37.55 100.01 14.99
C GLU A 108 37.60 99.51 13.55
N GLN A 109 38.59 99.90 12.75
CA GLN A 109 38.69 99.48 11.35
C GLN A 109 39.38 98.13 11.18
N MET A 110 40.49 97.90 11.89
CA MET A 110 41.41 96.78 11.59
C MET A 110 41.43 95.70 12.68
N GLN A 111 40.88 95.96 13.86
CA GLN A 111 40.95 95.04 15.01
C GLN A 111 39.56 94.55 15.46
N GLN A 112 38.59 94.59 14.54
CA GLN A 112 37.26 94.02 14.80
C GLN A 112 37.34 92.52 15.02
N LYS A 113 36.46 92.00 15.89
CA LYS A 113 36.45 90.57 16.26
C LYS A 113 36.31 89.65 15.04
N HIS A 114 35.52 90.07 14.05
CA HIS A 114 35.26 89.27 12.86
C HIS A 114 36.40 89.21 11.84
N MET A 115 37.47 90.01 12.04
CA MET A 115 38.66 89.98 11.18
C MET A 115 39.75 89.07 11.75
N ARG A 116 39.52 88.45 12.90
CA ARG A 116 40.46 87.50 13.51
C ARG A 116 40.51 86.22 12.69
N LYS A 117 41.67 85.56 12.71
CA LYS A 117 41.90 84.30 11.98
C LYS A 117 40.96 83.19 12.43
N GLU A 118 40.64 83.18 13.72
CA GLU A 118 39.78 82.22 14.41
C GLU A 118 38.32 82.67 14.53
N TRP A 119 37.88 83.68 13.76
CA TRP A 119 36.51 84.16 13.84
C TRP A 119 35.49 83.09 13.43
N ASP A 120 35.80 82.28 12.41
CA ASP A 120 34.97 81.14 11.98
C ASP A 120 34.66 80.16 13.13
N LEU A 121 35.63 79.93 14.02
CA LEU A 121 35.47 79.10 15.21
C LEU A 121 34.69 79.79 16.35
N ASN A 122 34.78 81.12 16.45
CA ASN A 122 34.21 81.90 17.56
C ASN A 122 32.95 82.70 17.17
N ASP A 123 32.45 82.54 15.94
CA ASP A 123 31.26 83.22 15.48
C ASP A 123 30.03 82.70 16.25
N PRO A 124 29.26 83.56 16.95
CA PRO A 124 28.06 83.14 17.67
C PRO A 124 27.02 82.44 16.78
N ASN A 125 27.09 82.64 15.47
CA ASN A 125 26.16 82.05 14.50
C ASN A 125 26.73 80.83 13.77
N THR A 126 27.88 80.27 14.17
CA THR A 126 28.50 79.12 13.47
C THR A 126 27.51 77.97 13.26
N LEU A 127 26.78 77.55 14.30
CA LEU A 127 25.79 76.46 14.21
C LEU A 127 24.61 76.76 13.28
N ARG A 128 24.29 78.05 13.04
CA ARG A 128 23.23 78.44 12.10
C ARG A 128 23.72 78.47 10.65
N LYS A 129 25.00 78.74 10.45
CA LYS A 129 25.65 78.77 9.12
C LYS A 129 26.09 77.39 8.67
N ASP A 130 26.35 76.50 9.62
CA ASP A 130 26.80 75.14 9.35
C ASP A 130 25.70 74.29 8.71
N ARG A 131 26.11 73.28 7.94
CA ARG A 131 25.20 72.35 7.27
C ARG A 131 25.05 71.08 8.09
N PRO A 132 23.90 70.39 8.02
CA PRO A 132 23.77 69.05 8.59
C PRO A 132 24.87 68.13 8.05
N ALA A 133 25.31 67.17 8.87
CA ALA A 133 26.39 66.24 8.53
C ALA A 133 26.09 65.38 7.28
N ARG A 134 24.82 65.19 6.93
CA ARG A 134 24.33 64.51 5.73
C ARG A 134 23.08 65.22 5.22
N LEU A 135 23.06 65.58 3.94
CA LEU A 135 21.92 66.20 3.26
C LEU A 135 21.20 65.16 2.38
N GLY A 136 20.20 64.51 2.95
CA GLY A 136 19.40 63.50 2.25
C GLY A 136 20.12 62.16 2.08
N ASN A 137 19.56 61.30 1.24
CA ASN A 137 20.02 59.90 1.14
C ASN A 137 21.26 59.74 0.26
N ASP A 138 21.37 60.55 -0.79
CA ASP A 138 22.42 60.50 -1.81
C ASP A 138 23.28 61.77 -1.78
N ASP A 139 23.78 62.10 -0.59
CA ASP A 139 24.73 63.18 -0.41
C ASP A 139 26.11 62.78 -0.98
N PRO A 140 26.61 63.46 -2.03
CA PRO A 140 27.90 63.13 -2.64
C PRO A 140 29.10 63.43 -1.71
N LEU A 141 28.92 64.24 -0.66
CA LEU A 141 29.96 64.53 0.34
C LEU A 141 30.14 63.35 1.31
N CYS A 142 29.12 62.51 1.48
CA CYS A 142 29.11 61.38 2.41
C CYS A 142 29.69 60.11 1.77
N GLY A 143 31.00 60.09 1.53
CA GLY A 143 31.74 58.89 1.12
C GLY A 143 31.85 57.83 2.23
N PRO A 144 32.42 56.64 1.94
CA PRO A 144 32.50 55.53 2.91
C PRO A 144 33.32 55.85 4.17
N ALA A 145 34.32 56.73 4.08
CA ALA A 145 35.12 57.17 5.23
C ALA A 145 34.38 58.13 6.18
N SER A 146 33.28 58.76 5.72
CA SER A 146 32.51 59.74 6.52
C SER A 146 31.70 59.08 7.65
N ILE A 147 31.40 57.78 7.52
CA ILE A 147 30.56 57.00 8.46
C ILE A 147 29.14 57.60 8.62
N GLN A 148 28.71 58.48 7.71
CA GLN A 148 27.36 59.07 7.72
C GLN A 148 26.32 58.26 6.92
N LYS A 149 26.77 57.32 6.08
CA LYS A 149 25.92 56.44 5.26
C LYS A 149 26.44 55.01 5.35
N PHE A 150 25.55 54.06 5.64
CA PHE A 150 25.89 52.65 5.77
C PHE A 150 25.19 51.83 4.67
N GLY A 151 25.92 50.93 4.01
CA GLY A 151 25.33 50.08 2.97
C GLY A 151 24.31 49.06 3.49
N GLY A 152 24.31 48.75 4.79
CA GLY A 152 23.29 47.91 5.43
C GLY A 152 22.02 48.65 5.82
N GLU A 153 22.00 49.99 5.73
CA GLU A 153 20.81 50.79 5.95
C GLU A 153 19.87 50.64 4.73
N ASP A 154 18.82 49.86 4.91
CA ASP A 154 17.85 49.59 3.85
C ASP A 154 16.61 50.48 3.97
N LEU A 155 16.66 51.60 3.27
CA LEU A 155 15.55 52.54 3.19
C LEU A 155 14.35 52.00 2.39
N GLU A 156 14.57 51.00 1.53
CA GLU A 156 13.54 50.36 0.72
C GLU A 156 12.88 49.15 1.38
N TYR A 157 13.23 48.84 2.63
CA TYR A 157 12.73 47.67 3.36
C TYR A 157 11.21 47.48 3.21
N GLY A 158 10.44 48.55 3.44
CA GLY A 158 8.98 48.51 3.32
C GLY A 158 8.50 48.18 1.90
N ASN A 159 9.14 48.73 0.87
CA ASN A 159 8.81 48.44 -0.53
C ASN A 159 9.22 47.01 -0.92
N ARG A 160 10.35 46.51 -0.42
CA ARG A 160 10.78 45.13 -0.65
C ARG A 160 9.81 44.14 -0.02
N VAL A 161 9.42 44.35 1.25
CA VAL A 161 8.45 43.50 1.95
C VAL A 161 7.11 43.50 1.22
N ARG A 162 6.62 44.67 0.78
CA ARG A 162 5.37 44.75 0.01
C ARG A 162 5.44 43.95 -1.30
N ARG A 163 6.54 44.06 -2.05
CA ARG A 163 6.77 43.27 -3.27
C ARG A 163 6.80 41.77 -3.00
N GLN A 164 7.46 41.35 -1.93
CA GLN A 164 7.50 39.94 -1.51
C GLN A 164 6.11 39.43 -1.13
N GLN A 165 5.32 40.20 -0.39
CA GLN A 165 3.95 39.85 -0.04
C GLN A 165 3.05 39.74 -1.29
N GLN A 166 3.21 40.64 -2.26
CA GLN A 166 2.47 40.58 -3.52
C GLN A 166 2.84 39.32 -4.33
N GLN A 167 4.13 38.99 -4.44
CA GLN A 167 4.57 37.75 -5.09
C GLN A 167 4.01 36.51 -4.38
N GLN A 168 4.09 36.48 -3.05
CA GLN A 168 3.56 35.37 -2.26
C GLN A 168 2.05 35.20 -2.47
N ALA A 169 1.30 36.30 -2.52
CA ALA A 169 -0.13 36.28 -2.79
C ALA A 169 -0.44 35.74 -4.20
N GLN A 170 0.33 36.17 -5.21
CA GLN A 170 0.20 35.65 -6.58
C GLN A 170 0.44 34.15 -6.65
N TRP A 171 1.52 33.64 -6.04
CA TRP A 171 1.82 32.22 -6.01
C TRP A 171 0.74 31.39 -5.31
N VAL A 172 0.17 31.91 -4.22
CA VAL A 172 -0.93 31.22 -3.51
C VAL A 172 -2.17 31.15 -4.41
N VAL A 173 -2.51 32.23 -5.11
CA VAL A 173 -3.65 32.24 -6.03
C VAL A 173 -3.43 31.26 -7.19
N GLU A 174 -2.23 31.24 -7.79
CA GLU A 174 -1.88 30.30 -8.84
C GLU A 174 -1.97 28.84 -8.37
N GLN A 175 -1.41 28.52 -7.20
CA GLN A 175 -1.53 27.16 -6.63
C GLN A 175 -2.98 26.78 -6.32
N MET A 176 -3.79 27.71 -5.84
CA MET A 176 -5.21 27.44 -5.58
C MET A 176 -5.95 27.15 -6.89
N ALA A 177 -5.69 27.92 -7.94
CA ALA A 177 -6.28 27.70 -9.26
C ALA A 177 -5.84 26.35 -9.87
N GLU A 178 -4.56 26.01 -9.77
CA GLU A 178 -4.03 24.72 -10.25
C GLU A 178 -4.64 23.54 -9.50
N LYS A 179 -4.73 23.62 -8.16
CA LYS A 179 -5.38 22.58 -7.34
C LYS A 179 -6.86 22.45 -7.67
N GLN A 180 -7.57 23.56 -7.86
CA GLN A 180 -8.98 23.51 -8.22
C GLN A 180 -9.16 22.86 -9.60
N ALA A 181 -8.35 23.24 -10.59
CA ALA A 181 -8.39 22.61 -11.91
C ALA A 181 -8.06 21.11 -11.86
N GLN A 182 -7.16 20.69 -10.97
CA GLN A 182 -6.86 19.27 -10.74
C GLN A 182 -8.05 18.52 -10.14
N ILE A 183 -8.72 19.10 -9.13
CA ILE A 183 -9.93 18.54 -8.52
C ILE A 183 -11.06 18.43 -9.56
N ASP A 184 -11.28 19.48 -10.35
CA ASP A 184 -12.32 19.49 -11.38
C ASP A 184 -12.04 18.43 -12.45
N ASN A 185 -10.77 18.26 -12.85
CA ASN A 185 -10.36 17.18 -13.76
C ASN A 185 -10.58 15.79 -13.14
N GLU A 186 -10.25 15.59 -11.86
CA GLU A 186 -10.47 14.31 -11.17
C GLU A 186 -11.96 13.96 -11.10
N ILE A 187 -12.81 14.92 -10.76
CA ILE A 187 -14.27 14.75 -10.74
C ILE A 187 -14.79 14.37 -12.14
N GLU A 188 -14.32 15.03 -13.20
CA GLU A 188 -14.76 14.71 -14.56
C GLU A 188 -14.27 13.33 -15.02
N MET A 189 -13.03 12.96 -14.67
CA MET A 189 -12.50 11.63 -14.95
C MET A 189 -13.27 10.53 -14.22
N ASP A 190 -13.60 10.75 -12.94
CA ASP A 190 -14.43 9.83 -12.15
C ASP A 190 -15.84 9.70 -12.74
N ARG A 191 -16.41 10.81 -13.20
CA ARG A 191 -17.71 10.81 -13.88
C ARG A 191 -17.68 10.00 -15.17
N LEU A 192 -16.66 10.22 -16.02
CA LEU A 192 -16.47 9.45 -17.26
C LEU A 192 -16.24 7.96 -16.97
N PHE A 193 -15.50 7.64 -15.91
CA PHE A 193 -15.28 6.26 -15.49
C PHE A 193 -16.59 5.60 -15.03
N ALA A 194 -17.39 6.30 -14.23
CA ALA A 194 -18.69 5.82 -13.78
C ALA A 194 -19.67 5.59 -14.94
N GLU A 195 -19.71 6.51 -15.92
CA GLU A 195 -20.53 6.36 -17.13
C GLU A 195 -20.09 5.13 -17.94
N ARG A 196 -18.79 4.98 -18.17
CA ARG A 196 -18.24 3.82 -18.88
C ARG A 196 -18.51 2.51 -18.14
N GLN A 197 -18.42 2.50 -16.81
CA GLN A 197 -18.76 1.32 -16.02
C GLN A 197 -20.24 0.98 -16.16
N GLY A 198 -21.12 1.98 -16.14
CA GLY A 198 -22.55 1.81 -16.43
C GLY A 198 -22.81 1.16 -17.80
N GLU A 199 -22.15 1.64 -18.86
CA GLU A 199 -22.27 1.02 -20.20
C GLU A 199 -21.80 -0.45 -20.21
N ILE A 200 -20.73 -0.77 -19.49
CA ILE A 200 -20.21 -2.14 -19.42
C ILE A 200 -21.21 -3.04 -18.72
N ASP A 201 -21.80 -2.58 -17.61
CA ASP A 201 -22.78 -3.33 -16.85
C ASP A 201 -24.07 -3.56 -17.66
N GLU A 202 -24.54 -2.56 -18.41
CA GLU A 202 -25.67 -2.69 -19.35
C GLU A 202 -25.38 -3.72 -20.45
N ARG A 203 -24.22 -3.63 -21.11
CA ARG A 203 -23.82 -4.59 -22.15
C ARG A 203 -23.70 -6.00 -21.57
N ARG A 204 -23.18 -6.14 -20.35
CA ARG A 204 -23.07 -7.43 -19.66
C ARG A 204 -24.45 -8.02 -19.39
N ALA A 205 -25.38 -7.23 -18.83
CA ALA A 205 -26.74 -7.67 -18.57
C ALA A 205 -27.44 -8.14 -19.86
N ALA A 206 -27.29 -7.40 -20.96
CA ALA A 206 -27.84 -7.79 -22.25
C ALA A 206 -27.20 -9.08 -22.81
N MET A 207 -25.90 -9.30 -22.61
CA MET A 207 -25.25 -10.55 -22.98
C MET A 207 -25.75 -11.74 -22.14
N GLU A 208 -25.90 -11.57 -20.83
CA GLU A 208 -26.44 -12.60 -19.94
C GLU A 208 -27.89 -12.97 -20.30
N GLU A 209 -28.73 -11.98 -20.61
CA GLU A 209 -30.11 -12.21 -21.08
C GLU A 209 -30.14 -12.98 -22.41
N ASN A 210 -29.32 -12.58 -23.38
CA ASN A 210 -29.19 -13.27 -24.67
C ASN A 210 -28.68 -14.71 -24.52
N GLU A 211 -27.74 -14.95 -23.61
CA GLU A 211 -27.24 -16.29 -23.32
C GLU A 211 -28.35 -17.16 -22.74
N LEU A 212 -29.11 -16.65 -21.76
CA LEU A 212 -30.23 -17.36 -21.17
C LEU A 212 -31.30 -17.69 -22.21
N ALA A 213 -31.67 -16.72 -23.06
CA ALA A 213 -32.60 -16.95 -24.17
C ALA A 213 -32.08 -18.04 -25.12
N SER A 214 -30.80 -17.99 -25.48
CA SER A 214 -30.16 -18.99 -26.35
C SER A 214 -30.15 -20.38 -25.72
N ARG A 215 -29.87 -20.49 -24.41
CA ARG A 215 -29.93 -21.75 -23.66
C ARG A 215 -31.34 -22.33 -23.64
N VAL A 216 -32.37 -21.50 -23.47
CA VAL A 216 -33.78 -21.93 -23.54
C VAL A 216 -34.12 -22.46 -24.93
N VAL A 217 -33.73 -21.75 -25.99
CA VAL A 217 -33.95 -22.19 -27.38
C VAL A 217 -33.21 -23.51 -27.67
N MET A 218 -31.96 -23.64 -27.23
CA MET A 218 -31.19 -24.88 -27.40
C MET A 218 -31.84 -26.06 -26.65
N ASN A 219 -32.22 -25.86 -25.38
CA ASN A 219 -32.84 -26.91 -24.57
C ASN A 219 -34.20 -27.34 -25.12
N THR A 220 -35.00 -26.39 -25.62
CA THR A 220 -36.28 -26.71 -26.28
C THR A 220 -36.06 -27.48 -27.58
N ALA A 221 -35.10 -27.08 -28.41
CA ALA A 221 -34.74 -27.83 -29.62
C ALA A 221 -34.27 -29.27 -29.32
N VAL A 222 -33.43 -29.46 -28.28
CA VAL A 222 -33.00 -30.80 -27.84
C VAL A 222 -34.17 -31.62 -27.34
N ARG A 223 -35.08 -31.03 -26.54
CA ARG A 223 -36.31 -31.69 -26.10
C ARG A 223 -37.13 -32.17 -27.28
N ASP A 224 -37.39 -31.29 -28.24
CA ASP A 224 -38.22 -31.58 -29.41
C ASP A 224 -37.59 -32.66 -30.30
N TYR A 225 -36.27 -32.62 -30.48
CA TYR A 225 -35.51 -33.68 -31.16
C TYR A 225 -35.64 -35.03 -30.43
N ASN A 226 -35.51 -35.04 -29.10
CA ASN A 226 -35.64 -36.27 -28.31
C ASN A 226 -37.07 -36.85 -28.37
N VAL A 227 -38.09 -36.00 -28.36
CA VAL A 227 -39.49 -36.41 -28.56
C VAL A 227 -39.66 -37.03 -29.94
N ALA A 228 -39.18 -36.37 -31.00
CA ALA A 228 -39.22 -36.90 -32.36
C ALA A 228 -38.47 -38.24 -32.49
N LEU A 229 -37.34 -38.40 -31.81
CA LEU A 229 -36.57 -39.64 -31.79
C LEU A 229 -37.32 -40.78 -31.09
N ILE A 230 -38.02 -40.50 -29.98
CA ILE A 230 -38.87 -41.47 -29.28
C ILE A 230 -40.02 -41.92 -30.18
N ASP A 231 -40.67 -40.98 -30.86
CA ASP A 231 -41.79 -41.30 -31.75
C ASP A 231 -41.32 -42.10 -32.98
N ALA A 232 -40.19 -41.73 -33.59
CA ALA A 232 -39.57 -42.51 -34.66
C ALA A 232 -39.19 -43.93 -34.19
N LYS A 233 -38.66 -44.07 -32.98
CA LYS A 233 -38.37 -45.39 -32.38
C LYS A 233 -39.66 -46.19 -32.16
N ARG A 234 -40.72 -45.58 -31.62
CA ARG A 234 -42.02 -46.24 -31.42
C ARG A 234 -42.61 -46.75 -32.74
N GLN A 235 -42.52 -45.95 -33.80
CA GLN A 235 -42.95 -46.38 -35.14
C GLN A 235 -42.13 -47.56 -35.65
N ARG A 236 -40.81 -47.50 -35.52
CA ARG A 236 -39.92 -48.61 -35.92
C ARG A 236 -40.19 -49.88 -35.11
N ASP A 237 -40.31 -49.78 -33.79
CA ASP A 237 -40.61 -50.92 -32.91
C ASP A 237 -41.98 -51.53 -33.24
N ALA A 238 -42.97 -50.69 -33.60
CA ALA A 238 -44.27 -51.16 -34.06
C ALA A 238 -44.18 -51.89 -35.41
N GLN A 239 -43.41 -51.36 -36.36
CA GLN A 239 -43.13 -52.01 -37.65
C GLN A 239 -42.43 -53.35 -37.45
N ASN A 240 -41.35 -53.38 -36.66
CA ASN A 240 -40.64 -54.63 -36.34
C ASN A 240 -41.55 -55.67 -35.68
N ARG A 241 -42.43 -55.27 -34.74
CA ARG A 241 -43.42 -56.20 -34.16
C ARG A 241 -44.39 -56.74 -35.19
N THR A 242 -44.82 -55.92 -36.15
CA THR A 242 -45.70 -56.39 -37.23
C THR A 242 -44.96 -57.34 -38.17
N GLU A 243 -43.69 -57.07 -38.48
CA GLU A 243 -42.83 -57.95 -39.28
C GLU A 243 -42.59 -59.27 -38.55
N GLU A 244 -42.17 -59.25 -37.28
CA GLU A 244 -42.01 -60.45 -36.44
C GLU A 244 -43.30 -61.28 -36.36
N ALA A 245 -44.47 -60.63 -36.27
CA ALA A 245 -45.75 -61.33 -36.27
C ALA A 245 -46.05 -61.99 -37.63
N VAL A 246 -45.70 -61.34 -38.73
CA VAL A 246 -45.83 -61.92 -40.09
C VAL A 246 -44.88 -63.10 -40.24
N ASP A 247 -43.61 -62.94 -39.87
CA ASP A 247 -42.59 -63.99 -39.93
C ASP A 247 -42.99 -65.19 -39.08
N ALA A 248 -43.51 -64.98 -37.86
CA ALA A 248 -44.02 -66.04 -37.01
C ALA A 248 -45.21 -66.78 -37.63
N ILE A 249 -46.13 -66.06 -38.30
CA ILE A 249 -47.25 -66.67 -39.03
C ILE A 249 -46.74 -67.49 -40.21
N GLU A 250 -45.75 -66.98 -40.94
CA GLU A 250 -45.12 -67.70 -42.06
C GLU A 250 -44.38 -68.95 -41.59
N GLU A 251 -43.64 -68.88 -40.48
CA GLU A 251 -42.98 -70.04 -39.86
C GLU A 251 -44.02 -71.10 -39.45
N ILE A 252 -45.11 -70.70 -38.79
CA ILE A 252 -46.21 -71.61 -38.42
C ILE A 252 -46.81 -72.24 -39.67
N ARG A 253 -47.07 -71.47 -40.73
CA ARG A 253 -47.59 -71.99 -42.02
C ARG A 253 -46.62 -72.97 -42.66
N TYR A 254 -45.32 -72.69 -42.63
CA TYR A 254 -44.30 -73.57 -43.19
C TYR A 254 -44.22 -74.88 -42.40
N GLN A 255 -44.17 -74.81 -41.06
CA GLN A 255 -44.18 -75.98 -40.17
C GLN A 255 -45.45 -76.82 -40.38
N LEU A 256 -46.64 -76.19 -40.41
CA LEU A 256 -47.91 -76.88 -40.65
C LEU A 256 -47.96 -77.60 -41.99
N ASN A 257 -47.23 -77.13 -43.00
CA ASN A 257 -47.15 -77.78 -44.32
C ASN A 257 -45.91 -78.67 -44.47
N SER A 258 -45.07 -78.79 -43.43
CA SER A 258 -43.84 -79.56 -43.47
C SER A 258 -44.13 -81.06 -43.53
N ASN A 259 -43.33 -81.76 -44.34
CA ASN A 259 -43.39 -83.20 -44.50
C ASN A 259 -43.18 -83.97 -43.18
N LEU A 260 -42.52 -83.33 -42.20
CA LEU A 260 -42.33 -83.89 -40.86
C LEU A 260 -43.65 -83.89 -40.06
N LEU A 261 -44.35 -82.76 -39.97
CA LEU A 261 -45.59 -82.66 -39.16
C LEU A 261 -46.79 -83.32 -39.84
N ASN A 262 -46.86 -83.31 -41.18
CA ASN A 262 -47.94 -83.96 -41.94
C ASN A 262 -47.71 -85.45 -42.22
N GLU A 263 -46.58 -86.00 -41.74
CA GLU A 263 -46.23 -87.41 -41.88
C GLU A 263 -46.40 -87.92 -43.33
N GLU A 264 -46.01 -87.11 -44.31
CA GLU A 264 -46.32 -87.39 -45.73
C GLU A 264 -45.74 -88.75 -46.17
N PRO A 265 -46.55 -89.67 -46.74
CA PRO A 265 -46.08 -91.00 -47.15
C PRO A 265 -45.07 -90.96 -48.31
N GLY A 266 -45.11 -89.93 -49.16
CA GLY A 266 -44.20 -89.77 -50.30
C GLY A 266 -42.74 -89.64 -49.90
N ALA A 267 -42.47 -89.14 -48.68
CA ALA A 267 -41.12 -89.02 -48.12
C ALA A 267 -40.50 -90.38 -47.70
N THR A 268 -41.27 -91.47 -47.72
CA THR A 268 -40.82 -92.82 -47.35
C THR A 268 -40.21 -93.59 -48.52
N SER A 269 -40.47 -93.18 -49.77
CA SER A 269 -40.05 -93.88 -50.97
C SER A 269 -38.71 -93.36 -51.49
N SER A 270 -37.77 -94.26 -51.80
CA SER A 270 -36.58 -93.90 -52.56
C SER A 270 -36.97 -93.66 -54.02
N GLU A 271 -36.55 -92.54 -54.61
CA GLU A 271 -36.75 -92.26 -56.03
C GLU A 271 -36.23 -93.44 -56.88
N GLY A 272 -37.14 -94.17 -57.53
CA GLY A 272 -36.84 -95.05 -58.66
C GLY A 272 -36.90 -96.57 -58.47
N ASP A 273 -36.94 -97.15 -57.25
CA ASP A 273 -36.71 -98.61 -57.11
C ASP A 273 -37.72 -99.37 -56.20
N GLY A 274 -38.85 -98.75 -55.82
CA GLY A 274 -39.86 -99.39 -54.95
C GLY A 274 -39.32 -99.77 -53.55
N ARG A 275 -38.13 -99.29 -53.20
CA ARG A 275 -37.47 -99.49 -51.90
C ARG A 275 -37.82 -98.36 -50.96
N THR A 276 -38.19 -98.71 -49.73
CA THR A 276 -38.43 -97.75 -48.66
C THR A 276 -37.11 -97.30 -48.03
N LEU A 277 -36.95 -96.00 -47.79
CA LEU A 277 -35.81 -95.44 -47.07
C LEU A 277 -35.79 -95.96 -45.63
N LYS A 278 -34.67 -96.53 -45.18
CA LYS A 278 -34.55 -97.21 -43.87
C LYS A 278 -34.93 -96.34 -42.68
N TYR A 279 -34.65 -95.04 -42.75
CA TYR A 279 -34.92 -94.07 -41.68
C TYR A 279 -36.30 -93.41 -41.79
N ALA A 280 -37.02 -93.59 -42.91
CA ALA A 280 -38.31 -92.95 -43.17
C ALA A 280 -39.45 -93.97 -43.34
N PHE A 281 -39.24 -95.23 -42.92
CA PHE A 281 -40.26 -96.27 -42.97
C PHE A 281 -41.37 -96.02 -41.95
N LYS A 282 -42.58 -95.71 -42.42
CA LYS A 282 -43.75 -95.35 -41.60
C LYS A 282 -44.84 -96.44 -41.64
N GLY A 283 -44.41 -97.70 -41.53
CA GLY A 283 -45.30 -98.86 -41.55
C GLY A 283 -45.78 -99.24 -42.96
N PHE A 284 -46.60 -100.29 -43.01
CA PHE A 284 -47.18 -100.76 -44.27
C PHE A 284 -48.31 -99.84 -44.73
N THR A 285 -48.44 -99.69 -46.05
CA THR A 285 -49.59 -98.99 -46.63
C THR A 285 -50.89 -99.73 -46.30
N ASN A 286 -52.01 -99.02 -46.25
CA ASN A 286 -53.32 -99.64 -45.99
C ASN A 286 -53.63 -100.77 -46.99
N GLU A 287 -53.17 -100.65 -48.23
CA GLU A 287 -53.30 -101.69 -49.27
C GLU A 287 -52.51 -102.97 -48.91
N GLN A 288 -51.26 -102.83 -48.44
CA GLN A 288 -50.44 -103.95 -47.99
C GLN A 288 -51.02 -104.63 -46.74
N ILE A 289 -51.54 -103.86 -45.78
CA ILE A 289 -52.20 -104.41 -44.59
C ILE A 289 -53.46 -105.18 -44.98
N MET A 290 -54.24 -104.68 -45.95
CA MET A 290 -55.41 -105.38 -46.47
C MET A 290 -55.03 -106.71 -47.16
N ALA A 291 -53.95 -106.73 -47.95
CA ALA A 291 -53.46 -107.96 -48.57
C ALA A 291 -53.05 -109.02 -47.53
N ILE A 292 -52.34 -108.61 -46.46
CA ILE A 292 -51.97 -109.53 -45.36
C ILE A 292 -53.21 -110.09 -44.66
N ARG A 293 -54.23 -109.26 -44.39
CA ARG A 293 -55.49 -109.74 -43.76
C ARG A 293 -56.22 -110.75 -44.64
N GLN A 294 -56.26 -110.53 -45.96
CA GLN A 294 -56.86 -111.48 -46.89
C GLN A 294 -56.13 -112.83 -46.87
N GLU A 295 -54.80 -112.81 -46.81
CA GLU A 295 -53.98 -114.03 -46.74
C GLU A 295 -54.18 -114.79 -45.41
N GLN A 296 -54.29 -114.07 -44.28
CA GLN A 296 -54.58 -114.68 -42.98
C GLN A 296 -55.94 -115.39 -42.96
N LEU A 297 -56.97 -114.81 -43.60
CA LEU A 297 -58.28 -115.45 -43.75
C LEU A 297 -58.18 -116.74 -44.57
N ARG A 298 -57.36 -116.75 -45.62
CA ARG A 298 -57.08 -117.94 -46.43
C ARG A 298 -56.43 -119.06 -45.60
N GLN A 299 -55.39 -118.74 -44.82
CA GLN A 299 -54.69 -119.71 -43.97
C GLN A 299 -55.59 -120.29 -42.87
N ALA A 300 -56.48 -119.48 -42.30
CA ALA A 300 -57.44 -119.95 -41.30
C ALA A 300 -58.43 -120.99 -41.89
N ALA A 301 -58.86 -120.79 -43.14
CA ALA A 301 -59.71 -121.74 -43.84
C ALA A 301 -59.00 -123.08 -44.12
N GLU A 302 -57.76 -123.04 -44.64
CA GLU A 302 -56.96 -124.26 -44.89
C GLU A 302 -56.70 -125.06 -43.61
N LYS A 303 -56.38 -124.40 -42.50
CA LYS A 303 -56.10 -125.06 -41.22
C LYS A 303 -57.33 -125.76 -40.63
N GLN A 304 -58.52 -125.20 -40.84
CA GLN A 304 -59.78 -125.84 -40.42
C GLN A 304 -60.05 -127.11 -41.24
N GLU A 305 -59.77 -127.07 -42.54
CA GLU A 305 -59.91 -128.24 -43.43
C GLU A 305 -58.96 -129.38 -43.03
N HIS A 306 -57.73 -129.05 -42.63
CA HIS A 306 -56.76 -130.04 -42.13
C HIS A 306 -57.22 -130.75 -40.85
N ARG A 307 -57.79 -130.02 -39.89
CA ARG A 307 -58.30 -130.61 -38.63
C ARG A 307 -59.45 -131.60 -38.83
N VAL A 308 -60.33 -131.35 -39.80
CA VAL A 308 -61.42 -132.28 -40.12
C VAL A 308 -60.85 -133.59 -40.66
N ARG A 309 -59.85 -133.50 -41.54
CA ARG A 309 -59.17 -134.65 -42.16
C ARG A 309 -58.43 -135.52 -41.14
N GLU A 310 -57.78 -134.92 -40.14
CA GLU A 310 -57.11 -135.67 -39.06
C GLU A 310 -58.10 -136.43 -38.17
N LYS A 311 -59.25 -135.84 -37.85
CA LYS A 311 -60.26 -136.48 -36.98
C LYS A 311 -60.87 -137.73 -37.61
N GLU A 312 -61.13 -137.71 -38.91
CA GLU A 312 -61.63 -138.88 -39.65
C GLU A 312 -60.60 -140.03 -39.69
N ALA A 313 -59.31 -139.70 -39.74
CA ALA A 313 -58.24 -140.70 -39.72
C ALA A 313 -58.06 -141.35 -38.33
N GLU A 314 -58.27 -140.59 -37.25
CA GLU A 314 -58.16 -141.08 -35.86
C GLU A 314 -59.31 -142.05 -35.51
N GLU A 315 -60.54 -141.73 -35.92
CA GLU A 315 -61.70 -142.63 -35.75
C GLU A 315 -61.50 -143.97 -36.48
N GLY A 316 -60.84 -143.96 -37.65
CA GLY A 316 -60.47 -145.18 -38.38
C GLY A 316 -59.45 -146.05 -37.64
N TRP A 317 -58.49 -145.44 -36.94
CA TRP A 317 -57.47 -146.15 -36.17
C TRP A 317 -58.03 -146.84 -34.92
N ASP A 318 -58.99 -146.22 -34.23
CA ASP A 318 -59.61 -146.79 -33.04
C ASP A 318 -60.40 -148.08 -33.32
N ILE A 319 -61.09 -148.14 -34.46
CA ILE A 319 -61.82 -149.34 -34.91
C ILE A 319 -60.86 -150.53 -35.12
N VAL A 320 -59.68 -150.27 -35.70
CA VAL A 320 -58.67 -151.30 -35.96
C VAL A 320 -58.04 -151.79 -34.65
N GLN A 321 -57.76 -150.89 -33.70
CA GLN A 321 -57.17 -151.26 -32.40
C GLN A 321 -58.09 -152.17 -31.56
N GLU A 322 -59.39 -151.88 -31.50
CA GLU A 322 -60.35 -152.74 -30.76
C GLU A 322 -60.45 -154.15 -31.38
N ALA A 323 -60.41 -154.26 -32.70
CA ALA A 323 -60.43 -155.55 -33.41
C ALA A 323 -59.18 -156.40 -33.10
N VAL A 324 -58.00 -155.78 -33.03
CA VAL A 324 -56.73 -156.45 -32.67
C VAL A 324 -56.78 -156.94 -31.21
N ARG A 325 -57.26 -156.11 -30.28
CA ARG A 325 -57.39 -156.47 -28.86
C ARG A 325 -58.28 -157.70 -28.65
N ARG A 326 -59.42 -157.79 -29.34
CA ARG A 326 -60.35 -158.93 -29.23
C ARG A 326 -59.73 -160.25 -29.71
N ASN A 327 -58.97 -160.22 -30.80
CA ASN A 327 -58.28 -161.40 -31.33
C ASN A 327 -57.17 -161.90 -30.38
N LEU A 328 -56.43 -160.98 -29.74
CA LEU A 328 -55.35 -161.33 -28.81
C LEU A 328 -55.89 -162.10 -27.58
N ILE A 329 -56.99 -161.61 -26.99
CA ILE A 329 -57.64 -162.25 -25.83
C ILE A 329 -58.21 -163.64 -26.19
N ALA A 330 -58.73 -163.81 -27.41
CA ALA A 330 -59.21 -165.10 -27.89
C ALA A 330 -58.07 -166.13 -28.01
N GLY A 331 -56.91 -165.70 -28.53
CA GLY A 331 -55.71 -166.54 -28.64
C GLY A 331 -55.14 -166.96 -27.27
N GLU A 332 -55.07 -166.04 -26.30
CA GLU A 332 -54.57 -166.36 -24.94
C GLU A 332 -55.43 -167.43 -24.23
N ARG A 333 -56.75 -167.37 -24.38
CA ARG A 333 -57.67 -168.39 -23.82
C ARG A 333 -57.50 -169.77 -24.46
N GLU A 334 -57.07 -169.83 -25.71
CA GLU A 334 -56.83 -171.08 -26.43
C GLU A 334 -55.49 -171.73 -26.00
N VAL A 335 -54.45 -170.90 -25.82
CA VAL A 335 -53.14 -171.32 -25.30
C VAL A 335 -53.27 -171.85 -23.87
N MET A 336 -54.03 -171.18 -23.00
CA MET A 336 -54.24 -171.62 -21.62
C MET A 336 -54.93 -172.99 -21.52
N ARG A 337 -55.91 -173.28 -22.40
CA ARG A 337 -56.57 -174.61 -22.46
C ARG A 337 -55.60 -175.71 -22.87
N ARG A 338 -54.77 -175.49 -23.90
CA ARG A 338 -53.74 -176.45 -24.32
C ARG A 338 -52.70 -176.71 -23.21
N LYS A 339 -52.31 -175.67 -22.47
CA LYS A 339 -51.36 -175.79 -21.36
C LYS A 339 -51.89 -176.65 -20.22
N GLN A 340 -53.19 -176.54 -19.88
CA GLN A 340 -53.83 -177.39 -18.89
C GLN A 340 -53.94 -178.86 -19.35
N GLU A 341 -54.24 -179.10 -20.63
CA GLU A 341 -54.31 -180.45 -21.20
C GLU A 341 -52.95 -181.17 -21.13
N ILE A 342 -51.88 -180.48 -21.53
CA ILE A 342 -50.50 -181.00 -21.48
C ILE A 342 -50.08 -181.27 -20.03
N ALA A 343 -50.36 -180.34 -19.10
CA ALA A 343 -50.03 -180.52 -17.69
C ALA A 343 -50.74 -181.75 -17.07
N ARG A 344 -51.97 -182.06 -17.51
CA ARG A 344 -52.71 -183.23 -17.06
C ARG A 344 -52.09 -184.54 -17.57
N GLN A 345 -51.67 -184.58 -18.84
CA GLN A 345 -50.95 -185.73 -19.42
C GLN A 345 -49.60 -185.96 -18.73
N THR A 346 -48.83 -184.89 -18.47
CA THR A 346 -47.55 -185.01 -17.75
C THR A 346 -47.72 -185.51 -16.32
N ALA A 347 -48.81 -185.13 -15.63
CA ALA A 347 -49.09 -185.59 -14.28
C ALA A 347 -49.44 -187.09 -14.21
N GLU A 348 -50.18 -187.62 -15.19
CA GLU A 348 -50.46 -189.06 -15.30
C GLU A 348 -49.19 -189.88 -15.57
N GLU A 349 -48.31 -189.35 -16.43
CA GLU A 349 -47.05 -190.00 -16.79
C GLU A 349 -46.05 -189.99 -15.63
N GLN A 350 -45.98 -188.90 -14.85
CA GLN A 350 -45.19 -188.84 -13.61
C GLN A 350 -45.70 -189.81 -12.54
N LYS A 351 -47.02 -190.02 -12.45
CA LYS A 351 -47.59 -191.02 -11.52
C LYS A 351 -47.14 -192.43 -11.90
N ARG A 352 -47.12 -192.75 -13.20
CA ARG A 352 -46.63 -194.05 -13.71
C ARG A 352 -45.15 -194.27 -13.41
N GLN A 353 -44.33 -193.23 -13.60
CA GLN A 353 -42.90 -193.28 -13.26
C GLN A 353 -42.66 -193.39 -11.74
N ALA A 354 -43.50 -192.77 -10.92
CA ALA A 354 -43.41 -192.86 -9.47
C ALA A 354 -43.69 -194.28 -8.95
N ASP A 355 -44.65 -195.00 -9.53
CA ASP A 355 -44.95 -196.39 -9.15
C ASP A 355 -43.84 -197.35 -9.60
N GLU A 356 -43.27 -197.17 -10.81
CA GLU A 356 -42.08 -197.91 -11.27
C GLU A 356 -40.84 -197.63 -10.39
N ALA A 357 -40.64 -196.38 -9.97
CA ALA A 357 -39.55 -196.00 -9.08
C ALA A 357 -39.72 -196.56 -7.66
N ARG A 358 -40.97 -196.71 -7.19
CA ARG A 358 -41.29 -197.34 -5.90
C ARG A 358 -40.95 -198.82 -5.91
N ALA A 359 -41.28 -199.53 -6.99
CA ALA A 359 -40.88 -200.93 -7.19
C ALA A 359 -39.36 -201.10 -7.28
N ARG A 360 -38.64 -200.20 -7.97
CA ARG A 360 -37.16 -200.20 -7.98
C ARG A 360 -36.56 -199.90 -6.61
N LYS A 361 -37.14 -199.00 -5.83
CA LYS A 361 -36.69 -198.69 -4.46
C LYS A 361 -36.88 -199.87 -3.51
N GLU A 362 -37.92 -200.68 -3.67
CA GLU A 362 -38.13 -201.87 -2.84
C GLU A 362 -37.04 -202.94 -3.07
N VAL A 363 -36.58 -203.08 -4.32
CA VAL A 363 -35.44 -203.93 -4.70
C VAL A 363 -34.11 -203.36 -4.16
N LEU A 364 -33.94 -202.03 -4.21
CA LEU A 364 -32.72 -201.35 -3.76
C LEU A 364 -32.55 -201.38 -2.22
N TYR A 365 -33.63 -201.18 -1.45
CA TYR A 365 -33.55 -201.10 0.02
C TYR A 365 -33.34 -202.44 0.72
N LYS A 366 -33.78 -203.57 0.13
CA LYS A 366 -33.59 -204.90 0.74
C LYS A 366 -32.22 -205.52 0.44
N GLN A 367 -31.55 -205.13 -0.65
CA GLN A 367 -30.27 -205.75 -1.08
C GLN A 367 -29.04 -204.85 -0.92
N VAL A 368 -29.18 -203.51 -0.88
CA VAL A 368 -28.03 -202.58 -0.95
C VAL A 368 -27.80 -201.80 0.34
N TYR A 369 -28.83 -201.47 1.12
CA TYR A 369 -28.68 -200.65 2.35
C TYR A 369 -28.62 -201.46 3.65
N ALA A 370 -28.10 -202.68 3.56
CA ALA A 370 -27.56 -203.41 4.71
C ALA A 370 -26.08 -203.05 4.86
N GLY A 371 -25.77 -202.04 5.69
CA GLY A 371 -24.40 -201.67 6.03
C GLY A 371 -24.42 -200.90 7.36
N ALA A 372 -24.29 -201.60 8.48
CA ALA A 372 -23.03 -201.99 9.14
C ALA A 372 -22.38 -200.77 9.84
N ILE A 373 -22.55 -200.73 11.16
CA ILE A 373 -22.02 -199.71 12.06
C ILE A 373 -20.55 -200.02 12.28
N ASP A 374 -19.71 -199.01 12.04
CA ASP A 374 -18.29 -199.08 12.35
C ASP A 374 -18.04 -198.42 13.71
N ASP A 375 -17.37 -199.16 14.58
CA ASP A 375 -17.17 -198.81 16.00
C ASP A 375 -16.34 -197.53 16.19
N THR A 376 -15.70 -197.03 15.14
CA THR A 376 -14.98 -195.76 15.11
C THR A 376 -15.88 -194.55 15.42
N PHE A 377 -17.21 -194.66 15.27
CA PHE A 377 -18.15 -193.56 15.53
C PHE A 377 -18.33 -193.22 17.01
N PHE A 378 -18.36 -194.21 17.91
CA PHE A 378 -18.66 -193.96 19.32
C PHE A 378 -17.50 -193.34 20.12
N LEU A 379 -16.29 -193.28 19.55
CA LEU A 379 -15.09 -192.71 20.17
C LEU A 379 -14.99 -191.17 20.08
N GLN A 380 -16.00 -190.50 19.52
CA GLN A 380 -16.02 -189.04 19.35
C GLN A 380 -16.79 -188.25 20.44
N PHE A 381 -17.43 -188.90 21.42
CA PHE A 381 -18.21 -188.21 22.47
C PHE A 381 -17.51 -188.20 23.85
N GLY A 382 -17.29 -187.01 24.45
CA GLY A 382 -16.99 -186.83 25.88
C GLY A 382 -15.51 -186.63 26.30
N THR A 383 -14.60 -186.26 25.39
CA THR A 383 -13.15 -186.17 25.68
C THR A 383 -12.68 -184.83 26.22
N SER A 384 -13.57 -183.87 26.40
CA SER A 384 -13.18 -182.59 26.96
C SER A 384 -14.18 -182.18 28.04
N SER A 385 -13.67 -182.11 29.29
CA SER A 385 -14.26 -181.25 30.34
C SER A 385 -13.81 -179.80 30.17
N ARG A 386 -12.98 -179.56 29.16
CA ARG A 386 -12.91 -178.34 28.38
C ARG A 386 -12.29 -178.59 27.04
#